data_AF-A0A7X8VDP1-F1
#
_entry.id   AF-A0A7X8VDP1-F1
#
_cell.length_a   1.000
_cell.length_b   1.000
_cell.length_c   1.000
_cell.angle_alpha   90.00
_cell.angle_beta   90.00
_cell.angle_gamma   90.00
#
_symmetry.space_group_name_H-M   'P 1'
#
loop_
_entity.id
_entity.type
_entity.pdbx_description
1 polymer ?
#
loop_
_entity_poly.entity_id
_entity_poly.type
_entity_poly.pdbx_seq_one_letter_code
_entity_poly.pdbx_strand_id
1 'polypeptide(L)'
;MLYKNIKYGLINLIKWLPVIWRDRDWDYCYIYDLLYFKFSNMEQLFDDCQVNKKRLREIKIAKNLAKRLSAEDYLSKAIKDWSKKHKADFLSRSDNSNIARKRIKKYCEHADFMKQQDKEYLFNLISKRINSWWL
;
A
#
# COMPACT_ATOMS: atom_id res chain seq x y z
N MET A 1 32.49 19.01 -0.04
CA MET A 1 31.02 18.93 0.18
C MET A 1 30.25 18.81 -1.14
N LEU A 2 30.59 19.58 -2.19
CA LEU A 2 29.95 19.53 -3.51
C LEU A 2 29.95 18.13 -4.18
N TYR A 3 31.11 17.46 -4.21
CA TYR A 3 31.26 16.12 -4.81
C TYR A 3 30.39 15.04 -4.13
N LYS A 4 30.29 15.07 -2.79
CA LYS A 4 29.44 14.13 -2.05
C LYS A 4 27.96 14.34 -2.40
N ASN A 5 27.51 15.59 -2.47
CA ASN A 5 26.12 15.92 -2.82
C ASN A 5 25.76 15.49 -4.25
N ILE A 6 26.67 15.70 -5.22
CA ILE A 6 26.48 15.25 -6.61
C ILE A 6 26.40 13.71 -6.67
N LYS A 7 27.29 13.01 -5.96
CA LYS A 7 27.26 11.55 -5.87
C LYS A 7 25.94 11.04 -5.28
N TYR A 8 25.43 11.64 -4.20
CA TYR A 8 24.14 11.27 -3.62
C TYR A 8 22.98 11.55 -4.57
N GLY A 9 23.01 12.66 -5.30
CA GLY A 9 22.01 12.99 -6.33
C GLY A 9 21.96 11.96 -7.45
N LEU A 10 23.11 11.56 -8.00
CA LEU A 10 23.22 10.54 -9.06
C LEU A 10 22.73 9.16 -8.58
N ILE A 11 23.12 8.76 -7.37
CA ILE A 11 22.64 7.50 -6.76
C ILE A 11 21.11 7.54 -6.62
N ASN A 12 20.55 8.67 -6.18
CA ASN A 12 19.11 8.81 -6.04
C ASN A 12 18.40 8.72 -7.41
N LEU A 13 18.94 9.35 -8.46
CA LEU A 13 18.40 9.23 -9.83
C LEU A 13 18.37 7.78 -10.30
N ILE A 14 19.48 7.04 -10.14
CA ILE A 14 19.56 5.63 -10.52
C ILE A 14 18.56 4.78 -9.72
N LYS A 15 18.38 5.07 -8.42
CA LYS A 15 17.38 4.40 -7.57
C LYS A 15 15.95 4.63 -8.06
N TRP A 16 15.61 5.87 -8.46
CA TRP A 16 14.26 6.21 -8.91
C TRP A 16 13.96 5.75 -10.34
N LEU A 17 14.98 5.56 -11.18
CA LEU A 17 14.84 5.23 -12.60
C LEU A 17 13.90 4.04 -12.87
N PRO A 18 14.01 2.87 -12.19
CA PRO A 18 13.13 1.73 -12.46
C PRO A 18 11.66 1.94 -12.03
N VAL A 19 11.42 2.84 -11.07
CA VAL A 19 10.07 3.15 -10.61
C VAL A 19 9.40 4.12 -11.58
N ILE A 20 10.10 5.19 -11.96
CA ILE A 20 9.61 6.16 -12.94
C ILE A 20 9.42 5.49 -14.31
N TRP A 21 10.32 4.59 -14.71
CA TRP A 21 10.16 3.86 -15.97
C TRP A 21 8.90 3.00 -16.04
N ARG A 22 8.39 2.53 -14.90
CA ARG A 22 7.17 1.72 -14.82
C ARG A 22 5.90 2.56 -14.66
N ASP A 23 6.03 3.82 -14.27
CA ASP A 23 4.92 4.76 -14.10
C ASP A 23 4.14 4.92 -15.41
N ARG A 24 2.80 4.90 -15.32
CA ARG A 24 1.90 5.12 -16.45
C ARG A 24 0.79 6.08 -16.05
N ASP A 25 0.50 7.04 -16.91
CA ASP A 25 -0.44 8.13 -16.60
C ASP A 25 -1.92 7.72 -16.51
N TRP A 26 -2.27 6.51 -16.95
CA TRP A 26 -3.66 6.07 -17.10
C TRP A 26 -4.20 5.27 -15.90
N ASP A 27 -3.41 4.99 -14.87
CA ASP A 27 -3.84 4.23 -13.70
C ASP A 27 -3.39 4.90 -12.40
N TYR A 28 -4.29 5.00 -11.43
CA TYR A 28 -4.01 5.60 -10.13
C TYR A 28 -3.10 4.73 -9.27
N CYS A 29 -2.97 3.42 -9.55
CA CYS A 29 -2.14 2.50 -8.79
C CYS A 29 -0.67 2.96 -8.73
N TYR A 30 -0.17 3.58 -9.80
CA TYR A 30 1.20 4.05 -9.88
C TYR A 30 1.52 5.19 -8.90
N ILE A 31 0.52 6.01 -8.52
CA ILE A 31 0.69 7.00 -7.44
C ILE A 31 1.07 6.30 -6.13
N TYR A 32 0.42 5.17 -5.84
CA TYR A 32 0.73 4.39 -4.65
C TYR A 32 2.09 3.69 -4.74
N ASP A 33 2.53 3.27 -5.93
CA ASP A 33 3.88 2.74 -6.14
C ASP A 33 4.97 3.79 -5.88
N LEU A 34 4.76 5.03 -6.34
CA LEU A 34 5.65 6.15 -6.09
C LEU A 34 5.74 6.46 -4.58
N LEU A 35 4.60 6.50 -3.90
CA LEU A 35 4.53 6.69 -2.44
C LEU A 35 5.22 5.54 -1.70
N TYR A 36 4.94 4.30 -2.07
CA TYR A 36 5.58 3.12 -1.48
C TYR A 36 7.10 3.17 -1.63
N PHE A 37 7.61 3.52 -2.81
CA PHE A 37 9.03 3.66 -3.05
C PHE A 37 9.66 4.79 -2.21
N LYS A 38 9.00 5.95 -2.15
CA LYS A 38 9.46 7.09 -1.32
C LYS A 38 9.53 6.70 0.15
N PHE A 39 8.49 6.09 0.70
CA PHE A 39 8.46 5.69 2.11
C PHE A 39 9.43 4.55 2.42
N SER A 40 9.69 3.64 1.47
CA SER A 40 10.73 2.60 1.63
C SER A 40 12.13 3.21 1.76
N ASN A 41 12.45 4.23 0.95
CA ASN A 41 13.71 4.96 1.07
C ASN A 41 13.81 5.73 2.40
N MET A 42 12.72 6.34 2.87
CA MET A 42 12.69 7.04 4.16
C MET A 42 12.85 6.08 5.34
N GLU A 43 12.20 4.92 5.29
CA GLU A 43 12.36 3.87 6.29
C GLU A 43 13.81 3.40 6.38
N GLN A 44 14.44 3.07 5.24
CA GLN A 44 15.84 2.63 5.21
C GLN A 44 16.77 3.68 5.84
N LEU A 45 16.60 4.96 5.44
CA LEU A 45 17.38 6.06 6.01
C LEU A 45 17.20 6.18 7.54
N PHE A 46 15.99 6.00 8.04
CA PHE A 46 15.70 6.15 9.46
C PHE A 46 16.07 4.94 10.31
N ASP A 47 16.03 3.75 9.75
CA ASP A 47 16.59 2.54 10.38
C ASP A 47 18.12 2.69 10.50
N ASP A 48 18.81 3.21 9.48
CA ASP A 48 20.27 3.43 9.50
C ASP A 48 20.71 4.52 10.50
N CYS A 49 19.91 5.58 10.65
CA CYS A 49 20.25 6.74 11.50
C CYS A 49 19.75 6.64 12.96
N GLN A 50 19.21 5.48 13.41
CA GLN A 50 18.61 5.29 14.74
C GLN A 50 17.60 6.39 15.14
N VAL A 51 16.79 6.84 14.18
CA VAL A 51 15.85 7.95 14.37
C VAL A 51 14.72 7.56 15.33
N ASN A 52 14.03 8.56 15.87
CA ASN A 52 12.84 8.41 16.72
C ASN A 52 11.91 7.29 16.23
N LYS A 53 11.81 6.22 17.05
CA LYS A 53 11.04 5.00 16.77
C LYS A 53 9.58 5.28 16.43
N LYS A 54 8.99 6.37 16.93
CA LYS A 54 7.61 6.76 16.63
C LYS A 54 7.45 7.15 15.15
N ARG A 55 8.34 7.99 14.62
CA ARG A 55 8.28 8.43 13.22
C ARG A 55 8.52 7.28 12.25
N LEU A 56 9.50 6.44 12.59
CA LEU A 56 9.77 5.22 11.85
C LEU A 56 8.52 4.34 11.75
N ARG A 57 7.78 4.16 12.86
CA ARG A 57 6.50 3.41 12.84
C ARG A 57 5.47 4.06 11.92
N GLU A 58 5.31 5.38 11.96
CA GLU A 58 4.36 6.09 11.09
C GLU A 58 4.72 5.92 9.60
N ILE A 59 5.99 6.00 9.24
CA ILE A 59 6.45 5.77 7.86
C ILE A 59 6.25 4.32 7.45
N LYS A 60 6.51 3.35 8.34
CA LYS A 60 6.23 1.92 8.09
C LYS A 60 4.74 1.68 7.82
N ILE A 61 3.86 2.35 8.57
CA ILE A 61 2.41 2.31 8.34
C ILE A 61 2.07 2.90 6.96
N ALA A 62 2.54 4.11 6.64
CA ALA A 62 2.29 4.76 5.36
C ALA A 62 2.78 3.93 4.17
N LYS A 63 3.99 3.37 4.28
CA LYS A 63 4.59 2.45 3.30
C LYS A 63 3.70 1.23 3.05
N ASN A 64 3.24 0.57 4.12
CA ASN A 64 2.42 -0.63 3.99
C ASN A 64 1.02 -0.34 3.44
N LEU A 65 0.42 0.80 3.78
CA LEU A 65 -0.84 1.24 3.19
C LEU A 65 -0.70 1.50 1.70
N ALA A 66 0.33 2.24 1.28
CA ALA A 66 0.62 2.49 -0.12
C ALA A 66 0.82 1.18 -0.90
N LYS A 67 1.58 0.23 -0.33
CA LYS A 67 1.75 -1.11 -0.94
C LYS A 67 0.42 -1.87 -1.11
N ARG A 68 -0.45 -1.81 -0.10
CA ARG A 68 -1.77 -2.49 -0.15
C ARG A 68 -2.69 -1.86 -1.19
N LEU A 69 -2.70 -0.53 -1.27
CA LEU A 69 -3.49 0.22 -2.25
C LEU A 69 -2.98 -0.02 -3.68
N SER A 70 -1.66 -0.04 -3.90
CA SER A 70 -1.08 -0.38 -5.21
C SER A 70 -1.45 -1.80 -5.68
N ALA A 71 -1.50 -2.77 -4.76
CA ALA A 71 -1.73 -4.17 -5.13
C ALA A 71 -3.15 -4.46 -5.64
N GLU A 72 -4.14 -3.61 -5.33
CA GLU A 72 -5.53 -3.74 -5.78
C GLU A 72 -6.18 -5.12 -5.53
N ASP A 73 -5.68 -5.86 -4.54
CA ASP A 73 -6.02 -7.27 -4.33
C ASP A 73 -7.05 -7.49 -3.20
N TYR A 74 -7.74 -6.43 -2.77
CA TYR A 74 -8.70 -6.42 -1.65
C TYR A 74 -9.80 -7.47 -1.80
N LEU A 75 -10.46 -7.52 -2.97
CA LEU A 75 -11.52 -8.50 -3.22
C LEU A 75 -10.98 -9.93 -3.22
N SER A 76 -9.83 -10.15 -3.89
CA SER A 76 -9.22 -11.48 -3.97
C SER A 76 -8.82 -12.00 -2.58
N LYS A 77 -8.29 -11.14 -1.70
CA LYS A 77 -7.97 -11.46 -0.31
C LYS A 77 -9.21 -11.78 0.49
N ALA A 78 -10.26 -10.96 0.39
CA ALA A 78 -11.53 -11.19 1.10
C ALA A 78 -12.14 -12.56 0.73
N ILE A 79 -12.14 -12.91 -0.56
CA ILE A 79 -12.62 -14.21 -1.04
C ILE A 79 -11.73 -15.35 -0.53
N LYS A 80 -10.40 -15.20 -0.61
CA LYS A 80 -9.45 -16.21 -0.17
C LYS A 80 -9.54 -16.51 1.33
N ASP A 81 -9.65 -15.48 2.15
CA ASP A 81 -9.80 -15.60 3.61
C ASP A 81 -11.11 -16.29 3.97
N TRP A 82 -12.20 -15.97 3.28
CA TRP A 82 -13.46 -16.65 3.46
C TRP A 82 -13.40 -18.13 3.08
N SER A 83 -12.83 -18.43 1.91
CA SER A 83 -12.68 -19.81 1.40
C SER A 83 -11.88 -20.67 2.38
N LYS A 84 -10.80 -20.12 2.93
CA LYS A 84 -9.98 -20.79 3.96
C LYS A 84 -10.80 -21.09 5.22
N LYS A 85 -11.63 -20.14 5.67
CA LYS A 85 -12.46 -20.28 6.87
C LYS A 85 -13.63 -21.26 6.70
N HIS A 86 -14.14 -21.44 5.48
CA HIS A 86 -15.37 -22.22 5.21
C HIS A 86 -15.13 -23.41 4.27
N LYS A 87 -13.95 -24.03 4.36
CA LYS A 87 -13.51 -25.11 3.46
C LYS A 87 -14.50 -26.30 3.39
N ALA A 88 -15.21 -26.59 4.48
CA ALA A 88 -16.23 -27.64 4.57
C ALA A 88 -17.60 -27.25 3.97
N ASP A 89 -17.95 -25.96 3.99
CA ASP A 89 -19.23 -25.41 3.49
C ASP A 89 -19.21 -25.18 1.96
N PHE A 90 -18.01 -25.17 1.36
CA PHE A 90 -17.78 -25.09 -0.08
C PHE A 90 -18.00 -26.44 -0.79
N LEU A 91 -17.64 -27.55 -0.13
CA LEU A 91 -17.73 -28.89 -0.71
C LEU A 91 -19.16 -29.48 -0.69
N SER A 92 -20.09 -28.87 0.05
CA SER A 92 -21.42 -29.43 0.31
C SER A 92 -22.56 -28.79 -0.50
N ARG A 93 -22.30 -27.81 -1.37
CA ARG A 93 -23.39 -26.96 -1.92
C ARG A 93 -23.65 -27.09 -3.43
N SER A 94 -24.86 -27.57 -3.73
CA SER A 94 -25.63 -27.25 -4.94
C SER A 94 -26.23 -25.84 -4.76
N ASP A 95 -25.65 -24.82 -5.39
CA ASP A 95 -26.00 -23.43 -5.11
C ASP A 95 -27.21 -22.91 -5.93
N ASN A 96 -28.17 -22.34 -5.20
CA ASN A 96 -29.19 -21.46 -5.77
C ASN A 96 -28.52 -20.12 -6.15
N SER A 97 -28.58 -19.76 -7.44
CA SER A 97 -27.85 -18.62 -8.03
C SER A 97 -28.05 -17.28 -7.31
N ASN A 98 -29.21 -17.07 -6.68
CA ASN A 98 -29.51 -15.83 -5.96
C ASN A 98 -28.75 -15.67 -4.62
N ILE A 99 -28.47 -16.77 -3.92
CA ILE A 99 -27.75 -16.74 -2.64
C ILE A 99 -26.27 -16.45 -2.90
N ALA A 100 -25.69 -17.10 -3.91
CA ALA A 100 -24.32 -16.86 -4.35
C ALA A 100 -24.10 -15.39 -4.75
N ARG A 101 -25.03 -14.80 -5.53
CA ARG A 101 -24.98 -13.39 -5.92
C ARG A 101 -24.99 -12.43 -4.72
N LYS A 102 -25.88 -12.63 -3.75
CA LYS A 102 -25.95 -11.79 -2.53
C LYS A 102 -24.65 -11.83 -1.73
N ARG A 103 -24.00 -13.00 -1.66
CA ARG A 103 -22.72 -13.18 -0.98
C ARG A 103 -21.59 -12.46 -1.69
N ILE A 104 -21.44 -12.67 -3.00
CA ILE A 104 -20.42 -11.97 -3.82
C ILE A 104 -20.55 -10.47 -3.63
N LYS A 105 -21.78 -9.93 -3.71
CA LYS A 105 -22.04 -8.50 -3.50
C LYS A 105 -21.51 -8.01 -2.15
N LYS A 106 -21.78 -8.73 -1.06
CA LYS A 106 -21.29 -8.39 0.28
C LYS A 106 -19.76 -8.37 0.37
N TYR A 107 -19.06 -9.26 -0.31
CA TYR A 107 -17.60 -9.27 -0.33
C TYR A 107 -17.03 -8.11 -1.15
N CYS A 108 -17.64 -7.77 -2.28
CA CYS A 108 -17.28 -6.58 -3.04
C CYS A 108 -17.44 -5.32 -2.19
N GLU A 109 -18.61 -5.14 -1.56
CA GLU A 109 -18.89 -4.00 -0.67
C GLU A 109 -17.88 -3.90 0.48
N HIS A 110 -17.52 -5.03 1.09
CA HIS A 110 -16.52 -5.07 2.15
C HIS A 110 -15.11 -4.73 1.64
N ALA A 111 -14.72 -5.25 0.48
CA ALA A 111 -13.43 -4.96 -0.14
C ALA A 111 -13.28 -3.48 -0.49
N ASP A 112 -14.32 -2.88 -1.07
CA ASP A 112 -14.38 -1.45 -1.40
C ASP A 112 -14.29 -0.59 -0.14
N PHE A 113 -15.00 -0.96 0.92
CA PHE A 113 -14.92 -0.29 2.22
C PHE A 113 -13.49 -0.32 2.79
N MET A 114 -12.83 -1.49 2.77
CA MET A 114 -11.45 -1.63 3.27
C MET A 114 -10.46 -0.79 2.47
N LYS A 115 -10.60 -0.77 1.15
CA LYS A 115 -9.78 0.05 0.26
C LYS A 115 -9.96 1.54 0.55
N GLN A 116 -11.21 1.99 0.69
CA GLN A 116 -11.52 3.38 0.98
C GLN A 116 -10.96 3.81 2.35
N GLN A 117 -11.11 2.96 3.36
CA GLN A 117 -10.55 3.20 4.69
C GLN A 117 -9.02 3.38 4.66
N ASP A 118 -8.30 2.50 3.95
CA ASP A 118 -6.84 2.61 3.85
C ASP A 118 -6.41 3.87 3.11
N LYS A 119 -7.12 4.23 2.04
CA LYS A 119 -6.88 5.46 1.28
C LYS A 119 -7.02 6.67 2.19
N GLU A 120 -8.14 6.79 2.90
CA GLU A 120 -8.39 7.89 3.82
C GLU A 120 -7.33 7.96 4.93
N TYR A 121 -7.00 6.81 5.52
CA TYR A 121 -6.03 6.75 6.60
C TYR A 121 -4.62 7.14 6.13
N LEU A 122 -4.20 6.69 4.94
CA LEU A 122 -2.92 7.04 4.34
C LEU A 122 -2.81 8.56 4.12
N PHE A 123 -3.78 9.17 3.45
CA PHE A 123 -3.71 10.60 3.15
C PHE A 123 -3.87 11.48 4.38
N ASN A 124 -4.67 11.07 5.37
CA ASN A 124 -4.77 11.75 6.66
C ASN A 124 -3.43 11.69 7.44
N LEU A 125 -2.77 10.53 7.43
CA LEU A 125 -1.46 10.37 8.04
C LEU A 125 -0.41 11.27 7.38
N ILE A 126 -0.34 11.26 6.04
CA ILE A 126 0.55 12.12 5.27
C ILE A 126 0.28 13.59 5.58
N SER A 127 -0.98 14.05 5.48
CA SER A 127 -1.37 15.44 5.74
C SER A 127 -0.91 15.92 7.12
N LYS A 128 -1.08 15.10 8.16
CA LYS A 128 -0.72 15.45 9.54
C LYS A 128 0.77 15.42 9.83
N ARG A 129 1.53 14.55 9.14
CA ARG A 129 2.91 14.22 9.53
C ARG A 129 3.97 14.64 8.54
N ILE A 130 3.61 15.00 7.31
CA ILE A 130 4.57 15.24 6.23
C ILE A 130 5.68 16.23 6.62
N ASN A 131 5.36 17.33 7.30
CA ASN A 131 6.38 18.31 7.73
C ASN A 131 7.22 17.81 8.92
N SER A 132 6.62 17.01 9.79
CA SER A 132 7.25 16.52 11.03
C SER A 132 8.17 15.31 10.85
N TRP A 133 8.10 14.66 9.68
CA TRP A 133 8.97 13.51 9.39
C TRP A 133 10.41 13.93 9.11
N TRP A 134 10.67 15.17 8.69
CA TRP A 134 12.00 15.65 8.29
C TRP A 134 12.77 16.41 9.37
N LEU A 135 12.06 16.93 10.38
CA LEU A 135 12.60 17.65 11.53
C LEU A 135 13.15 16.70 12.58
#